data_AF-A0A2X1QWE9-F1
#
_entry.id   AF-A0A2X1QWE9-F1
#
_cell.length_a   1.000
_cell.length_b   1.000
_cell.length_c   1.000
_cell.angle_alpha   90.00
_cell.angle_beta   90.00
_cell.angle_gamma   90.00
#
_symmetry.space_group_name_H-M   'P 1'
#
loop_
_entity.id
_entity.type
_entity.pdbx_description
1 polymer ?
#
loop_
_entity_poly.entity_id
_entity_poly.type
_entity_poly.pdbx_seq_one_letter_code
_entity_poly.pdbx_strand_id
1 'polypeptide(L)'
;MANSRRTHREKPSIPKHPLNGTTFFPSLDYADDNDVATWTRQVLISTLSIDYTVTPENFAILQENYMPTAWEALQDFVGDQVNVIRAEKLTLHPVAIGPATVVRSGVSFDIHYWRVNQSIAIPELNMTIDDFSVIVIKANNPPFLIQNMTMIKHDS
;
A
#
# COMPACT_ATOMS: atom_id res chain seq x y z
N MET A 1 -38.82 -13.16 76.60
CA MET A 1 -39.96 -14.07 76.37
C MET A 1 -40.23 -14.17 74.87
N ALA A 2 -40.37 -15.41 74.39
CA ALA A 2 -40.52 -15.85 73.00
C ALA A 2 -41.88 -15.39 72.36
N ASN A 3 -42.20 -15.51 71.06
CA ASN A 3 -41.77 -16.48 70.06
C ASN A 3 -42.22 -16.08 68.62
N SER A 4 -41.42 -16.49 67.64
CA SER A 4 -41.79 -17.09 66.32
C SER A 4 -42.53 -16.29 65.23
N ARG A 5 -41.87 -16.11 64.08
CA ARG A 5 -42.16 -16.91 62.85
C ARG A 5 -40.95 -16.93 61.91
N ARG A 6 -40.51 -18.14 61.59
CA ARG A 6 -39.50 -18.47 60.56
C ARG A 6 -40.10 -18.31 59.17
N THR A 7 -39.32 -17.84 58.21
CA THR A 7 -39.20 -18.51 56.91
C THR A 7 -37.73 -18.59 56.51
N HIS A 8 -37.38 -19.81 56.14
CA HIS A 8 -36.06 -20.32 55.82
C HIS A 8 -35.89 -20.25 54.30
N ARG A 9 -34.77 -19.73 53.79
CA ARG A 9 -34.19 -20.20 52.52
C ARG A 9 -32.66 -20.11 52.59
N GLU A 10 -32.05 -21.27 52.46
CA GLU A 10 -30.63 -21.52 52.25
C GLU A 10 -30.08 -20.83 51.00
N LYS A 11 -28.80 -20.46 51.08
CA LYS A 11 -27.93 -20.10 49.96
C LYS A 11 -27.66 -21.32 49.06
N PRO A 12 -27.13 -21.09 47.84
CA PRO A 12 -25.75 -21.56 47.66
C PRO A 12 -24.83 -20.54 47.01
N SER A 13 -23.56 -20.77 47.29
CA SER A 13 -22.40 -19.94 47.00
C SER A 13 -21.53 -20.57 45.88
N ILE A 14 -20.87 -19.71 45.07
CA ILE A 14 -19.61 -19.89 44.31
C ILE A 14 -19.77 -20.51 42.88
N PRO A 15 -19.06 -20.03 41.80
CA PRO A 15 -17.65 -19.59 41.80
C PRO A 15 -17.27 -18.26 41.14
N LYS A 16 -16.07 -17.81 41.57
CA LYS A 16 -15.16 -16.89 40.91
C LYS A 16 -14.38 -17.65 39.82
N HIS A 17 -14.20 -17.07 38.62
CA HIS A 17 -12.94 -16.95 37.88
C HIS A 17 -13.16 -16.30 36.49
N PRO A 18 -12.10 -15.68 35.91
CA PRO A 18 -12.20 -14.61 34.92
C PRO A 18 -12.29 -15.17 33.50
N LEU A 19 -13.03 -14.47 32.62
CA LEU A 19 -12.90 -14.68 31.19
C LEU A 19 -12.04 -13.56 30.63
N ASN A 20 -10.75 -13.86 30.59
CA ASN A 20 -9.86 -13.32 29.57
C ASN A 20 -10.51 -13.59 28.20
N GLY A 21 -10.79 -12.52 27.49
CA GLY A 21 -11.30 -12.55 26.14
C GLY A 21 -10.97 -11.23 25.47
N THR A 22 -9.68 -10.93 25.36
CA THR A 22 -9.21 -9.93 24.39
C THR A 22 -9.47 -10.55 23.02
N THR A 23 -10.66 -10.32 22.48
CA THR A 23 -10.95 -10.53 21.08
C THR A 23 -10.10 -9.56 20.28
N PHE A 24 -8.95 -10.05 19.80
CA PHE A 24 -8.25 -9.45 18.68
C PHE A 24 -9.14 -9.67 17.45
N PHE A 25 -10.01 -8.71 17.15
CA PHE A 25 -10.53 -8.57 15.80
C PHE A 25 -9.39 -7.97 14.98
N PRO A 26 -8.81 -8.67 13.98
CA PRO A 26 -8.01 -7.97 13.00
C PRO A 26 -8.96 -6.95 12.36
N SER A 27 -8.63 -5.67 12.50
CA SER A 27 -9.38 -4.57 11.91
C SER A 27 -9.48 -4.80 10.41
N LEU A 28 -10.69 -4.68 9.84
CA LEU A 28 -10.94 -4.78 8.41
C LEU A 28 -9.96 -3.87 7.61
N ASP A 29 -9.57 -2.74 8.20
CA ASP A 29 -8.57 -1.81 7.68
C ASP A 29 -7.17 -2.44 7.49
N TYR A 30 -6.76 -3.41 8.31
CA TYR A 30 -5.44 -4.04 8.20
C TYR A 30 -5.33 -5.00 7.01
N ALA A 31 -6.45 -5.60 6.57
CA ALA A 31 -6.48 -6.41 5.37
C ALA A 31 -6.38 -5.53 4.11
N ASP A 32 -7.18 -4.46 4.07
CA ASP A 32 -7.14 -3.45 3.00
C ASP A 32 -5.73 -2.82 2.89
N ASP A 33 -5.05 -2.53 4.01
CA ASP A 33 -3.69 -1.97 4.00
C ASP A 33 -2.66 -2.91 3.33
N ASN A 34 -2.72 -4.22 3.61
CA ASN A 34 -1.80 -5.19 3.00
C ASN A 34 -2.07 -5.37 1.50
N ASP A 35 -3.35 -5.37 1.12
CA ASP A 35 -3.77 -5.48 -0.28
C ASP A 35 -3.32 -4.25 -1.07
N VAL A 36 -3.52 -3.04 -0.52
CA VAL A 36 -3.08 -1.79 -1.13
C VAL A 36 -1.56 -1.74 -1.26
N ALA A 37 -0.80 -2.08 -0.20
CA ALA A 37 0.66 -2.10 -0.26
C ALA A 37 1.18 -3.08 -1.34
N THR A 38 0.60 -4.29 -1.40
CA THR A 38 0.97 -5.30 -2.39
C THR A 38 0.65 -4.84 -3.81
N TRP A 39 -0.54 -4.27 -4.01
CA TRP A 39 -0.95 -3.71 -5.28
C TRP A 39 -0.02 -2.57 -5.73
N THR A 40 0.30 -1.62 -4.84
CA THR A 40 1.22 -0.52 -5.15
C THR A 40 2.58 -1.04 -5.58
N ARG A 41 3.15 -2.00 -4.84
CA ARG A 41 4.43 -2.63 -5.21
C ARG A 41 4.37 -3.20 -6.64
N GLN A 42 3.32 -3.94 -6.97
CA GLN A 42 3.17 -4.56 -8.29
C GLN A 42 3.06 -3.52 -9.40
N VAL A 43 2.25 -2.48 -9.20
CA VAL A 43 2.09 -1.40 -10.17
C VAL A 43 3.40 -0.67 -10.41
N LEU A 44 4.13 -0.30 -9.35
CA LEU A 44 5.40 0.41 -9.48
C LEU A 44 6.46 -0.44 -10.20
N ILE A 45 6.61 -1.70 -9.82
CA ILE A 45 7.55 -2.63 -10.49
C ILE A 45 7.18 -2.79 -11.96
N SER A 46 5.91 -3.08 -12.26
CA SER A 46 5.45 -3.27 -13.64
C SER A 46 5.65 -2.01 -14.50
N THR A 47 5.50 -0.82 -13.90
CA THR A 47 5.65 0.44 -14.63
C THR A 47 7.11 0.78 -14.92
N LEU A 48 8.02 0.42 -14.01
CA LEU A 48 9.45 0.63 -14.16
C LEU A 48 10.14 -0.50 -14.97
N SER A 49 9.45 -1.62 -15.21
CA SER A 49 9.90 -2.71 -16.08
C SER A 49 9.79 -2.30 -17.54
N ILE A 50 10.77 -1.53 -18.00
CA ILE A 50 10.80 -0.95 -19.35
C ILE A 50 11.81 -1.70 -20.21
N ASP A 51 11.38 -2.11 -21.40
CA ASP A 51 12.25 -2.65 -22.45
C ASP A 51 12.55 -1.61 -23.53
N TYR A 52 13.72 -1.65 -24.16
CA TYR A 52 14.10 -0.69 -25.21
C TYR A 52 13.18 -0.69 -26.45
N THR A 53 12.38 -1.75 -26.65
CA THR A 53 11.38 -1.83 -27.71
C THR A 53 10.04 -1.20 -27.35
N VAL A 54 9.88 -0.70 -26.12
CA VAL A 54 8.62 -0.14 -25.63
C VAL A 54 8.13 1.04 -26.50
N THR A 55 6.84 1.00 -26.82
CA THR A 55 6.11 2.05 -27.52
C THR A 55 5.20 2.79 -26.55
N PRO A 56 4.76 4.03 -26.89
CA PRO A 56 3.75 4.74 -26.09
C PRO A 56 2.48 3.91 -25.84
N GLU A 57 2.09 3.05 -26.78
CA GLU A 57 0.90 2.18 -26.65
C GLU A 57 1.06 1.11 -25.57
N ASN A 58 2.29 0.63 -25.32
CA ASN A 58 2.56 -0.32 -24.25
C ASN A 58 2.31 0.28 -22.85
N PHE A 59 2.40 1.61 -22.72
CA PHE A 59 2.13 2.31 -21.47
C PHE A 59 0.65 2.60 -21.23
N ALA A 60 -0.22 2.49 -22.25
CA ALA A 60 -1.63 2.83 -22.10
C ALA A 60 -2.33 2.00 -21.02
N ILE A 61 -2.04 0.70 -20.94
CA ILE A 61 -2.60 -0.19 -19.92
C ILE A 61 -2.04 0.15 -18.53
N LEU A 62 -0.76 0.54 -18.45
CA LEU A 62 -0.13 0.91 -17.19
C LEU A 62 -0.71 2.22 -16.65
N GLN A 63 -0.98 3.17 -17.55
CA GLN A 63 -1.55 4.48 -17.26
C GLN A 63 -2.92 4.38 -16.57
N GLU A 64 -3.69 3.32 -16.80
CA GLU A 64 -4.99 3.09 -16.14
C GLU A 64 -4.88 2.99 -14.60
N ASN A 65 -3.70 2.73 -14.04
CA ASN A 65 -3.46 2.67 -12.61
C ASN A 65 -3.14 4.04 -11.97
N TYR A 66 -3.08 5.11 -12.77
CA TYR A 66 -2.62 6.43 -12.35
C TYR A 66 -3.67 7.51 -12.63
N MET A 67 -3.75 8.48 -11.73
CA MET A 67 -4.34 9.78 -12.07
C MET A 67 -3.37 10.57 -12.97
N PRO A 68 -3.89 11.49 -13.83
CA PRO A 68 -3.06 12.23 -14.77
C PRO A 68 -1.85 12.91 -14.13
N THR A 69 -2.03 13.56 -12.97
CA THR A 69 -0.94 14.24 -12.25
C THR A 69 0.16 13.29 -11.80
N ALA A 70 -0.19 12.07 -11.39
CA ALA A 70 0.78 11.07 -10.97
C ALA A 70 1.52 10.46 -12.16
N TRP A 71 0.80 10.26 -13.28
CA TRP A 71 1.38 9.79 -14.52
C TRP A 71 2.40 10.79 -15.09
N GLU A 72 2.05 12.08 -15.12
CA GLU A 72 2.95 13.16 -15.54
C GLU A 72 4.22 13.20 -14.67
N ALA A 73 4.08 13.16 -13.34
CA ALA A 73 5.23 13.11 -12.43
C ALA A 73 6.15 11.91 -12.69
N LEU A 74 5.57 10.75 -13.02
CA LEU A 74 6.33 9.56 -13.38
C LEU A 74 7.06 9.75 -14.70
N GLN A 75 6.39 10.28 -15.72
CA GLN A 75 6.99 10.56 -17.03
C GLN A 75 8.17 11.53 -16.91
N ASP A 76 8.04 12.57 -16.10
CA ASP A 76 9.14 13.51 -15.83
C ASP A 76 10.31 12.81 -15.13
N PHE A 77 10.02 11.89 -14.21
CA PHE A 77 11.04 11.15 -13.48
C PHE A 77 11.83 10.18 -14.37
N VAL A 78 11.15 9.40 -15.21
CA VAL A 78 11.78 8.39 -16.08
C VAL A 78 12.15 8.92 -17.47
N GLY A 79 11.64 10.07 -17.89
CA GLY A 79 11.73 10.58 -19.25
C GLY A 79 13.17 10.72 -19.76
N ASP A 80 14.06 11.25 -18.92
CA ASP A 80 15.49 11.36 -19.24
C ASP A 80 16.16 9.99 -19.45
N GLN A 81 15.67 8.97 -18.74
CA GLN A 81 16.21 7.60 -18.80
C GLN A 81 15.74 6.85 -20.04
N VAL A 82 14.57 7.17 -20.60
CA VAL A 82 14.04 6.52 -21.82
C VAL A 82 15.01 6.63 -22.99
N ASN A 83 15.71 7.76 -23.11
CA ASN A 83 16.72 7.93 -24.17
C ASN A 83 17.93 7.02 -23.94
N VAL A 84 18.40 6.88 -22.70
CA VAL A 84 19.51 5.98 -22.33
C VAL A 84 19.10 4.53 -22.59
N ILE A 85 17.92 4.10 -22.13
CA ILE A 85 17.38 2.75 -22.33
C ILE A 85 17.36 2.40 -23.82
N ARG A 86 16.92 3.32 -24.69
CA ARG A 86 16.89 3.10 -26.14
C ARG A 86 18.27 3.10 -26.78
N ALA A 87 19.12 4.05 -26.42
CA ALA A 87 20.46 4.18 -26.99
C ALA A 87 21.33 2.96 -26.67
N GLU A 88 21.23 2.46 -25.45
CA GLU A 88 22.02 1.34 -24.94
C GLU A 88 21.30 -0.01 -25.06
N LYS A 89 20.06 -0.02 -25.57
CA LYS A 89 19.21 -1.21 -25.72
C LYS A 89 19.02 -1.98 -24.41
N LEU A 90 18.75 -1.24 -23.34
CA LEU A 90 18.55 -1.82 -22.02
C LEU A 90 17.15 -2.42 -21.87
N THR A 91 17.07 -3.46 -21.06
CA THR A 91 15.81 -3.97 -20.51
C THR A 91 15.91 -3.86 -19.00
N LEU A 92 15.05 -3.04 -18.40
CA LEU A 92 15.09 -2.74 -16.98
C LEU A 92 14.39 -3.82 -16.16
N HIS A 93 15.05 -4.29 -15.11
CA HIS A 93 14.50 -5.25 -14.16
C HIS A 93 14.45 -4.63 -12.77
N PRO A 94 13.49 -3.71 -12.52
CA PRO A 94 13.36 -3.08 -11.22
C PRO A 94 13.10 -4.13 -10.13
N VAL A 95 13.73 -3.94 -8.98
CA VAL A 95 13.61 -4.82 -7.82
C VAL A 95 13.20 -3.98 -6.63
N ALA A 96 12.10 -4.35 -6.00
CA ALA A 96 11.66 -3.69 -4.78
C ALA A 96 12.51 -4.15 -3.59
N ILE A 97 13.08 -3.18 -2.89
CA ILE A 97 13.90 -3.36 -1.69
C ILE A 97 12.97 -3.40 -0.48
N GLY A 98 12.81 -4.58 0.11
CA GLY A 98 11.87 -4.79 1.21
C GLY A 98 10.39 -4.70 0.79
N PRO A 99 9.46 -4.88 1.74
CA PRO A 99 8.02 -4.78 1.48
C PRO A 99 7.57 -3.32 1.32
N ALA A 100 6.51 -3.09 0.55
CA ALA A 100 5.80 -1.81 0.56
C ALA A 100 5.09 -1.64 1.91
N THR A 101 5.03 -0.40 2.41
CA THR A 101 4.44 -0.11 3.72
C THR A 101 3.42 1.00 3.63
N VAL A 102 2.22 0.76 4.18
CA VAL A 102 1.25 1.84 4.43
C VAL A 102 1.76 2.63 5.64
N VAL A 103 2.15 3.88 5.41
CA VAL A 103 2.67 4.77 6.46
C VAL A 103 1.59 5.73 7.00
N ARG A 104 0.49 5.88 6.26
CA ARG A 104 -0.71 6.63 6.68
C ARG A 104 -1.91 6.14 5.87
N SER A 105 -3.09 6.10 6.48
CA SER A 105 -4.36 5.92 5.78
C SER A 105 -5.42 6.85 6.35
N GLY A 106 -6.53 7.03 5.62
CA GLY A 106 -7.65 7.84 6.08
C GLY A 106 -8.76 7.96 5.05
N VAL A 107 -9.73 8.82 5.35
CA VAL A 107 -10.84 9.16 4.44
C VAL A 107 -10.86 10.66 4.25
N SER A 108 -10.98 11.12 3.01
CA SER A 108 -11.13 12.54 2.65
C SER A 108 -12.15 12.67 1.54
N PHE A 109 -13.15 13.55 1.72
CA PHE A 109 -14.27 13.70 0.77
C PHE A 109 -14.93 12.35 0.41
N ASP A 110 -15.16 11.51 1.43
CA ASP A 110 -15.71 10.15 1.31
C ASP A 110 -14.87 9.16 0.48
N ILE A 111 -13.62 9.50 0.17
CA ILE A 111 -12.68 8.64 -0.55
C ILE A 111 -11.61 8.14 0.43
N HIS A 112 -11.49 6.81 0.53
CA HIS A 112 -10.40 6.18 1.27
C HIS A 112 -9.06 6.40 0.54
N TYR A 113 -8.03 6.73 1.30
CA TYR A 113 -6.69 6.92 0.78
C TYR A 113 -5.63 6.27 1.67
N TRP A 114 -4.51 5.95 1.05
CA TRP A 114 -3.32 5.39 1.68
C TRP A 114 -2.09 6.11 1.18
N ARG A 115 -1.15 6.39 2.08
CA ARG A 115 0.22 6.74 1.73
C ARG A 115 1.05 5.48 1.85
N VAL A 116 1.64 5.06 0.73
CA VAL A 116 2.46 3.86 0.63
C VAL A 116 3.89 4.26 0.27
N ASN A 117 4.86 3.74 1.01
CA ASN A 117 6.27 3.91 0.71
C ASN A 117 6.86 2.58 0.21
N GLN A 118 7.65 2.64 -0.87
CA GLN A 118 8.39 1.50 -1.42
C GLN A 118 9.76 1.97 -1.93
N SER A 119 10.82 1.30 -1.51
CA SER A 119 12.15 1.52 -2.09
C SER A 119 12.36 0.60 -3.30
N ILE A 120 12.96 1.08 -4.39
CA ILE A 120 13.16 0.31 -5.63
C ILE A 120 14.58 0.52 -6.16
N ALA A 121 15.27 -0.55 -6.47
CA ALA A 121 16.51 -0.55 -7.24
C ALA A 121 16.21 -0.77 -8.72
N ILE A 122 16.94 -0.07 -9.60
CA ILE A 122 16.98 -0.31 -11.03
C ILE A 122 18.45 -0.59 -11.39
N PRO A 123 18.87 -1.87 -11.33
CA PRO A 123 20.28 -2.23 -11.43
C PRO A 123 20.94 -1.77 -12.73
N GLU A 124 20.22 -1.86 -13.86
CA GLU A 124 20.74 -1.50 -15.17
C GLU A 124 21.05 -0.01 -15.33
N LEU A 125 20.45 0.84 -14.50
CA LEU A 125 20.71 2.28 -14.47
C LEU A 125 21.61 2.69 -13.30
N ASN A 126 22.11 1.74 -12.50
CA ASN A 126 22.79 2.01 -11.23
C ASN A 126 22.01 3.01 -10.34
N MET A 127 20.68 2.87 -10.32
CA MET A 127 19.78 3.82 -9.67
C MET A 127 19.06 3.14 -8.51
N THR A 128 18.99 3.85 -7.38
CA THR A 128 18.11 3.48 -6.26
C THR A 128 17.16 4.62 -5.95
N ILE A 129 15.88 4.29 -5.80
CA ILE A 129 14.82 5.18 -5.35
C ILE A 129 14.52 4.77 -3.91
N ASP A 130 15.08 5.48 -2.94
CA ASP A 130 14.99 5.08 -1.54
C ASP A 130 13.59 5.30 -0.94
N ASP A 131 12.88 6.33 -1.39
CA ASP A 131 11.50 6.59 -0.94
C ASP A 131 10.59 6.94 -2.11
N PHE A 132 10.02 5.90 -2.74
CA PHE A 132 8.88 6.08 -3.64
C PHE A 132 7.62 6.22 -2.77
N SER A 133 7.26 7.47 -2.46
CA SER A 133 6.13 7.79 -1.59
C SER A 133 4.89 8.10 -2.45
N VAL A 134 3.89 7.23 -2.38
CA VAL A 134 2.69 7.24 -3.24
C VAL A 134 1.44 7.53 -2.42
N ILE A 135 0.54 8.37 -2.93
CA ILE A 135 -0.83 8.47 -2.45
C ILE A 135 -1.72 7.61 -3.35
N VAL A 136 -2.33 6.59 -2.76
CA VAL A 136 -3.28 5.69 -3.40
C VAL A 136 -4.68 6.02 -2.91
N ILE A 137 -5.66 6.00 -3.82
CA ILE A 137 -7.08 6.19 -3.49
C ILE A 137 -7.88 4.96 -3.90
N LYS A 138 -8.97 4.71 -3.17
CA LYS A 138 -9.96 3.70 -3.54
C LYS A 138 -10.71 4.17 -4.79
N ALA A 139 -10.89 3.25 -5.74
CA ALA A 139 -11.59 3.47 -7.00
C ALA A 139 -12.47 2.26 -7.33
N ASN A 140 -13.21 2.34 -8.44
CA ASN A 140 -14.17 1.30 -8.82
C ASN A 140 -13.59 0.31 -9.84
N ASN A 141 -12.85 0.81 -10.83
CA ASN A 141 -12.16 -0.01 -11.82
C ASN A 141 -11.02 0.79 -12.47
N PRO A 142 -9.74 0.45 -12.22
CA PRO A 142 -9.26 -0.54 -11.24
C PRO A 142 -9.69 -0.18 -9.80
N PRO A 143 -9.62 -1.13 -8.83
CA PRO A 143 -10.07 -0.90 -7.45
C PRO A 143 -9.25 0.15 -6.69
N PHE A 144 -8.06 0.48 -7.19
CA PHE A 144 -7.15 1.48 -6.63
C PHE A 144 -6.55 2.33 -7.75
N LEU A 145 -6.24 3.58 -7.44
CA LEU A 145 -5.51 4.49 -8.32
C LEU A 145 -4.40 5.20 -7.56
N ILE A 146 -3.25 5.36 -8.21
CA ILE A 146 -2.19 6.24 -7.74
C ILE A 146 -2.58 7.68 -8.07
N GLN A 147 -2.96 8.45 -7.05
CA GLN A 147 -3.38 9.83 -7.18
C GLN A 147 -2.19 10.79 -7.34
N ASN A 148 -1.14 10.57 -6.58
CA ASN A 148 0.05 11.40 -6.58
C ASN A 148 1.25 10.59 -6.10
N MET A 149 2.46 11.06 -6.41
CA MET A 149 3.69 10.44 -5.96
C MET A 149 4.79 11.47 -5.75
N THR A 150 5.76 11.09 -4.94
CA THR A 150 7.01 11.82 -4.76
C THR A 150 8.14 10.80 -4.84
N MET A 151 9.15 11.12 -5.65
CA MET A 151 10.30 10.26 -5.88
C MET A 151 11.56 11.08 -5.67
N ILE A 152 12.49 10.55 -4.88
CA ILE A 152 13.79 11.17 -4.64
C ILE A 152 14.84 10.24 -5.25
N LYS A 153 15.57 10.73 -6.26
CA LYS A 153 16.71 10.01 -6.82
C LYS A 153 17.91 10.15 -5.88
N HIS A 154 18.57 9.04 -5.63
CA HIS A 154 19.92 9.06 -5.10
C HIS A 154 20.86 8.50 -6.16
N ASP A 155 21.66 9.39 -6.74
CA ASP A 155 22.77 8.99 -7.59
C ASP A 155 23.83 8.35 -6.67
N SER A 156 24.16 7.09 -6.93
CA SER A 156 25.19 6.35 -6.19
C SER A 156 26.59 6.75 -6.63
#